data_AF-A0A517LZ00-F1
#
_entry.id   AF-A0A517LZ00-F1
#
_cell.length_a   1.000
_cell.length_b   1.000
_cell.length_c   1.000
_cell.angle_alpha   90.00
_cell.angle_beta   90.00
_cell.angle_gamma   90.00
#
_symmetry.space_group_name_H-M   'P 1'
#
loop_
_entity.id
_entity.type
_entity.pdbx_description
1 polymer ?
#
loop_
_entity_poly.entity_id
_entity_poly.type
_entity_poly.pdbx_seq_one_letter_code
_entity_poly.pdbx_strand_id
1 'polypeptide(L)'
;MNAALSKKKRSARDSETADAKPNQSFRETVESIVVAIILALLFRAFVAEAFVIPTGSMAPTLMGTHKDIYCPHCGENYRTGASLELPDRNTGMVVVGTICPNCRSETPLDLEGNPNDATFSGDRILVSKFSYAFGKPERFDVGVFKNPGNAKQNYIKRIVGLPNETVQITNGDLYIRPDGSQDFKIARKQQLSKLLSMSHLVHDSAHQSKELLDAGWPLRWQPWDEGATSPPENSWKTRADTGGMTAKIDAGQSETRWLRYYHDWPGTDAWDKARNGIKLDNARPYRVLPITDFYAYNGYLTVPRWKVYDEQGQFLSSYRSGQSLSQFGDVQQGAYSRMGAHWVGDLLMEINIETEPGEGALDLMLVRAGVEYRCTIDLTSGDATLKIVDGDKQHPFDPPAGQASDDPAALQSPVGQTTARAGDRIDIRFSNYDDELRLWIDGDEVLFDRPTTYDSRSYRTREEDRPYWTAENPLDGAPLAIGVSGVAATLNHVRVLRDKYYIALPKQSRYGSAFNDYSSDHGVANDPRSVGRILGNPEDWGTTKLWAARRSQEYTMDEGQYFPLGDNSPESADARGWTGKHFVPRDLLVGKAVFVFWPHPWNTPVPFTPNFRRMKLIH
;
A
#
# COMPACT_ATOMS: atom_id res chain seq x y z
N MET A 1 -6.42 -23.19 79.63
CA MET A 1 -6.93 -22.71 80.93
C MET A 1 -5.98 -21.67 81.48
N ASN A 2 -6.54 -20.50 81.83
CA ASN A 2 -6.06 -19.43 82.74
C ASN A 2 -4.69 -18.79 82.45
N ALA A 3 -4.55 -17.53 82.03
CA ALA A 3 -5.08 -16.24 82.50
C ALA A 3 -4.14 -15.47 83.45
N ALA A 4 -4.20 -14.15 83.30
CA ALA A 4 -3.78 -13.06 84.19
C ALA A 4 -2.28 -12.67 84.15
N LEU A 5 -1.88 -11.48 83.66
CA LEU A 5 -2.21 -10.08 83.99
C LEU A 5 -1.16 -9.41 84.88
N SER A 6 -0.64 -8.29 84.36
CA SER A 6 -0.59 -6.98 85.04
C SER A 6 0.72 -6.47 85.70
N LYS A 7 1.26 -5.45 85.01
CA LYS A 7 1.68 -4.08 85.47
C LYS A 7 3.15 -3.77 85.84
N LYS A 8 3.74 -2.96 84.93
CA LYS A 8 4.30 -1.60 85.10
C LYS A 8 5.33 -1.36 86.24
N LYS A 9 6.55 -0.92 85.88
CA LYS A 9 6.93 0.52 85.75
C LYS A 9 8.37 0.69 85.19
N ARG A 10 8.54 1.83 84.52
CA ARG A 10 9.70 2.37 83.77
C ARG A 10 10.93 2.68 84.63
N SER A 11 12.12 2.59 84.02
CA SER A 11 13.19 3.60 84.16
C SER A 11 14.13 3.60 82.95
N ALA A 12 14.33 4.80 82.41
CA ALA A 12 15.35 5.35 81.52
C ALA A 12 16.23 4.40 80.67
N ARG A 13 16.14 4.60 79.35
CA ARG A 13 17.03 4.05 78.32
C ARG A 13 17.93 5.21 77.86
N ASP A 14 19.23 5.04 78.03
CA ASP A 14 20.23 6.00 77.56
C ASP A 14 20.22 6.11 76.03
N SER A 15 20.44 7.34 75.59
CA SER A 15 20.45 7.80 74.22
C SER A 15 21.74 7.42 73.50
N GLU A 16 21.61 6.61 72.45
CA GLU A 16 22.52 6.66 71.31
C GLU A 16 21.79 7.34 70.16
N THR A 17 22.25 8.54 69.82
CA THR A 17 21.85 9.34 68.67
C THR A 17 22.27 8.63 67.39
N ALA A 18 21.33 7.93 66.76
CA ALA A 18 21.42 7.60 65.35
C ALA A 18 21.01 8.85 64.55
N ASP A 19 22.02 9.53 64.00
CA ASP A 19 21.88 10.66 63.09
C ASP A 19 21.27 10.15 61.77
N ALA A 20 19.93 10.11 61.71
CA ALA A 20 19.22 9.79 60.48
C ALA A 20 19.37 10.99 59.53
N LYS A 21 20.24 10.91 58.52
CA LYS A 21 20.29 11.86 57.40
C LYS A 21 19.06 11.68 56.50
N PRO A 22 18.01 12.51 56.56
CA PRO A 22 16.80 12.32 55.77
C PRO A 22 16.88 13.06 54.42
N ASN A 23 17.96 13.82 54.18
CA ASN A 23 18.04 14.76 53.06
C ASN A 23 18.91 14.31 51.89
N GLN A 24 19.70 13.25 52.02
CA GLN A 24 20.63 12.86 50.96
C GLN A 24 19.91 12.08 49.84
N SER A 25 19.10 11.07 50.19
CA SER A 25 18.31 10.30 49.21
C SER A 25 17.25 11.14 48.49
N PHE A 26 16.63 12.10 49.18
CA PHE A 26 15.67 13.02 48.56
C PHE A 26 16.35 13.99 47.58
N ARG A 27 17.54 14.51 47.92
CA ARG A 27 18.33 15.36 47.03
C ARG A 27 18.82 14.59 45.80
N GLU A 28 19.33 13.38 45.96
CA GLU A 28 19.76 12.52 44.83
C GLU A 28 18.60 12.20 43.87
N THR A 29 17.39 11.98 44.42
CA THR A 29 16.19 11.78 43.61
C THR A 29 15.81 13.04 42.84
N VAL A 30 15.81 14.21 43.50
CA VAL A 30 15.52 15.49 42.85
C VAL A 30 16.57 15.84 41.80
N GLU A 31 17.86 15.66 42.10
CA GLU A 31 18.96 15.86 41.15
C GLU A 31 18.82 14.95 39.93
N SER A 32 18.51 13.67 40.13
CA SER A 32 18.27 12.73 39.04
C SER A 32 17.08 13.13 38.16
N ILE A 33 15.99 13.61 38.77
CA ILE A 33 14.82 14.13 38.03
C ILE A 33 15.18 15.39 37.25
N VAL A 34 15.91 16.34 37.85
CA VAL A 34 16.34 17.58 37.19
C VAL A 34 17.28 17.27 36.02
N VAL A 35 18.27 16.40 36.22
CA VAL A 35 19.17 15.94 35.15
C VAL A 35 18.37 15.24 34.05
N ALA A 36 17.42 14.37 34.39
CA ALA A 36 16.57 13.72 33.40
C ALA A 36 15.72 14.74 32.61
N ILE A 37 15.16 15.76 33.25
CA ILE A 37 14.41 16.83 32.59
C ILE A 37 15.33 17.65 31.68
N ILE A 38 16.52 18.06 32.15
CA ILE A 38 17.48 18.81 31.34
C ILE A 38 17.92 17.97 30.13
N LEU A 39 18.28 16.70 30.33
CA LEU A 39 18.63 15.79 29.24
C LEU A 39 17.47 15.59 28.27
N ALA A 40 16.24 15.44 28.76
CA ALA A 40 15.06 15.33 27.91
C ALA A 40 14.80 16.61 27.10
N LEU A 41 15.01 17.80 27.70
CA LEU A 41 14.88 19.08 27.01
C LEU A 41 15.98 19.27 25.96
N LEU A 42 17.23 18.93 26.28
CA LEU A 42 18.35 18.97 25.33
C LEU A 42 18.12 17.96 24.19
N PHE A 43 17.69 16.75 24.52
CA PHE A 43 17.32 15.72 23.54
C PHE A 43 16.23 16.22 22.61
N ARG A 44 15.17 16.84 23.16
CA ARG A 44 14.08 17.42 22.37
C ARG A 44 14.52 18.62 21.51
N ALA A 45 15.38 19.47 22.05
CA ALA A 45 15.86 20.66 21.36
C ALA A 45 16.75 20.30 20.17
N PHE A 46 17.69 19.36 20.35
CA PHE A 46 18.78 19.13 19.41
C PHE A 46 18.76 17.77 18.70
N VAL A 47 18.15 16.73 19.29
CA VAL A 47 18.27 15.36 18.81
C VAL A 47 17.03 14.94 18.02
N ALA A 48 15.88 14.88 18.69
CA ALA A 48 14.66 14.37 18.09
C ALA A 48 13.40 15.09 18.55
N GLU A 49 12.42 15.18 17.66
CA GLU A 49 11.12 15.78 17.93
C GLU A 49 9.99 14.79 17.62
N ALA A 50 8.97 14.78 18.47
CA ALA A 50 7.82 13.92 18.31
C ALA A 50 6.67 14.66 17.62
N PHE A 51 6.08 14.03 16.60
CA PHE A 51 4.92 14.57 15.88
C PHE A 51 3.78 13.57 15.87
N VAL A 52 2.55 14.09 15.90
CA VAL A 52 1.33 13.30 15.60
C VAL A 52 0.96 13.59 14.15
N ILE A 53 0.68 12.55 13.36
CA ILE A 53 0.28 12.71 11.96
C ILE A 53 -1.23 13.00 11.90
N PRO A 54 -1.66 14.19 11.43
CA PRO A 54 -3.09 14.52 11.39
C PRO A 54 -3.77 13.96 10.13
N THR A 55 -3.08 13.92 9.00
CA THR A 55 -3.70 13.69 7.68
C THR A 55 -3.24 12.39 7.04
N GLY A 56 -4.12 11.77 6.25
CA GLY A 56 -3.85 10.54 5.50
C GLY A 56 -2.85 10.65 4.35
N SER A 57 -2.14 11.77 4.21
CA SER A 57 -1.33 12.07 3.03
C SER A 57 -0.09 11.20 2.86
N MET A 58 0.34 10.52 3.93
CA MET A 58 1.49 9.61 3.96
C MET A 58 1.09 8.15 4.14
N ALA A 59 -0.21 7.82 4.11
CA ALA A 59 -0.65 6.43 4.15
C ALA A 59 -0.26 5.73 2.83
N PRO A 60 0.19 4.46 2.84
CA PRO A 60 0.27 3.54 3.99
C PRO A 60 1.55 3.66 4.84
N THR A 61 2.54 4.46 4.45
CA THR A 61 3.79 4.58 5.20
C THR A 61 3.54 5.07 6.63
N LEU A 62 2.77 6.15 6.78
CA LEU A 62 2.34 6.75 8.06
C LEU A 62 0.83 6.99 8.05
N MET A 63 0.12 6.49 9.06
CA MET A 63 -1.32 6.70 9.20
C MET A 63 -1.62 8.08 9.78
N GLY A 64 -2.50 8.83 9.12
CA GLY A 64 -3.09 10.04 9.70
C GLY A 64 -4.29 9.70 10.59
N THR A 65 -5.16 10.67 10.86
CA THR A 65 -6.44 10.37 11.51
C THR A 65 -7.23 9.36 10.67
N HIS A 66 -7.60 8.23 11.29
CA HIS A 66 -8.14 7.04 10.61
C HIS A 66 -9.14 6.29 11.49
N LYS A 67 -9.80 5.31 10.89
CA LYS A 67 -10.54 4.24 11.57
C LYS A 67 -9.92 2.89 11.19
N ASP A 68 -9.83 1.96 12.14
CA ASP A 68 -9.32 0.60 11.93
C ASP A 68 -10.53 -0.34 11.73
N ILE A 69 -10.71 -0.84 10.51
CA ILE A 69 -11.94 -1.52 10.09
C ILE A 69 -11.71 -3.02 9.94
N TYR A 70 -12.63 -3.80 10.51
CA TYR A 70 -12.78 -5.22 10.24
C TYR A 70 -13.93 -5.44 9.25
N CYS A 71 -13.65 -6.01 8.09
CA CYS A 71 -14.72 -6.33 7.14
C CYS A 71 -15.61 -7.45 7.69
N PRO A 72 -16.92 -7.24 7.93
CA PRO A 72 -17.79 -8.28 8.46
C PRO A 72 -18.05 -9.42 7.46
N HIS A 73 -17.76 -9.18 6.17
CA HIS A 73 -18.05 -10.15 5.10
C HIS A 73 -16.87 -11.07 4.80
N CYS A 74 -15.66 -10.53 4.62
CA CYS A 74 -14.48 -11.34 4.26
C CYS A 74 -13.42 -11.43 5.37
N GLY A 75 -13.59 -10.71 6.48
CA GLY A 75 -12.64 -10.68 7.59
C GLY A 75 -11.36 -9.89 7.35
N GLU A 76 -11.23 -9.20 6.21
CA GLU A 76 -10.08 -8.34 5.91
C GLU A 76 -9.97 -7.19 6.92
N ASN A 77 -8.76 -6.98 7.43
CA ASN A 77 -8.42 -5.87 8.30
C ASN A 77 -7.82 -4.73 7.46
N TYR A 78 -8.48 -3.58 7.39
CA TYR A 78 -8.00 -2.43 6.63
C TYR A 78 -8.24 -1.10 7.34
N ARG A 79 -7.64 -0.03 6.81
CA ARG A 79 -7.77 1.32 7.38
C ARG A 79 -8.48 2.23 6.40
N THR A 80 -9.31 3.11 6.96
CA THR A 80 -9.92 4.20 6.20
C THR A 80 -9.50 5.54 6.78
N GLY A 81 -9.33 6.55 5.94
CA GLY A 81 -9.04 7.91 6.37
C GLY A 81 -10.25 8.54 7.05
N ALA A 82 -10.00 9.26 8.14
CA ALA A 82 -10.98 10.06 8.85
C ALA A 82 -10.49 11.50 9.07
N SER A 83 -9.55 11.95 8.24
CA SER A 83 -9.00 13.31 8.33
C SER A 83 -10.05 14.39 8.09
N LEU A 84 -11.18 14.08 7.45
CA LEU A 84 -12.29 15.02 7.29
C LEU A 84 -13.01 15.30 8.63
N GLU A 85 -12.98 14.38 9.58
CA GLU A 85 -13.64 14.55 10.89
C GLU A 85 -12.84 15.42 11.86
N LEU A 86 -11.66 15.89 11.44
CA LEU A 86 -10.82 16.75 12.27
C LEU A 86 -11.54 18.09 12.58
N PRO A 87 -11.61 18.51 13.87
CA PRO A 87 -12.33 19.73 14.26
C PRO A 87 -11.81 21.00 13.58
N ASP A 88 -10.51 21.08 13.32
CA ASP A 88 -9.82 22.24 12.73
C ASP A 88 -9.96 22.32 11.20
N ARG A 89 -10.37 21.25 10.54
CA ARG A 89 -10.60 21.24 9.09
C ARG A 89 -11.97 21.79 8.68
N ASN A 90 -12.88 21.98 9.65
CA ASN A 90 -14.22 22.55 9.46
C ASN A 90 -14.98 21.96 8.25
N THR A 91 -14.78 20.68 7.95
CA THR A 91 -15.48 20.05 6.81
C THR A 91 -16.94 19.79 7.14
N GLY A 92 -17.25 19.64 8.44
CA GLY A 92 -18.57 19.25 8.90
C GLY A 92 -18.99 17.87 8.43
N MET A 93 -18.05 16.95 8.15
CA MET A 93 -18.34 15.60 7.65
C MET A 93 -18.03 14.53 8.70
N VAL A 94 -18.75 13.41 8.61
CA VAL A 94 -18.58 12.20 9.43
C VAL A 94 -18.47 11.00 8.49
N VAL A 95 -17.48 10.14 8.71
CA VAL A 95 -17.33 8.86 8.01
C VAL A 95 -18.28 7.85 8.64
N VAL A 96 -19.27 7.43 7.86
CA VAL A 96 -20.36 6.52 8.29
C VAL A 96 -20.31 5.17 7.59
N GLY A 97 -19.44 5.00 6.60
CA GLY A 97 -19.28 3.76 5.86
C GLY A 97 -17.92 3.67 5.19
N THR A 98 -17.54 2.47 4.75
CA THR A 98 -16.26 2.21 4.08
C THR A 98 -16.37 1.13 3.01
N ILE A 99 -15.38 1.06 2.12
CA ILE A 99 -15.27 0.03 1.09
C ILE A 99 -14.06 -0.85 1.38
N CYS A 100 -14.30 -2.16 1.56
CA CYS A 100 -13.23 -3.14 1.78
C CYS A 100 -12.31 -3.26 0.56
N PRO A 101 -10.97 -3.26 0.70
CA PRO A 101 -10.06 -3.40 -0.44
C PRO A 101 -10.17 -4.76 -1.12
N ASN A 102 -10.45 -5.80 -0.33
CA ASN A 102 -10.43 -7.17 -0.80
C ASN A 102 -11.78 -7.57 -1.44
N CYS A 103 -12.90 -7.53 -0.70
CA CYS A 103 -14.20 -7.97 -1.24
C CYS A 103 -15.04 -6.85 -1.88
N ARG A 104 -14.63 -5.58 -1.75
CA ARG A 104 -15.37 -4.39 -2.23
C ARG A 104 -16.78 -4.20 -1.65
N SER A 105 -17.13 -4.91 -0.57
CA SER A 105 -18.37 -4.64 0.16
C SER A 105 -18.35 -3.23 0.76
N GLU A 106 -19.47 -2.53 0.65
CA GLU A 106 -19.74 -1.34 1.44
C GLU A 106 -20.24 -1.72 2.82
N THR A 107 -19.48 -1.32 3.83
CA THR A 107 -19.77 -1.62 5.23
C THR A 107 -20.19 -0.34 5.95
N PRO A 108 -21.45 -0.23 6.42
CA PRO A 108 -21.82 0.83 7.35
C PRO A 108 -21.07 0.67 8.67
N LEU A 109 -20.71 1.78 9.29
CA LEU A 109 -19.96 1.81 10.55
C LEU A 109 -20.89 1.92 11.75
N ASP A 110 -20.59 1.17 12.80
CA ASP A 110 -21.29 1.26 14.07
C ASP A 110 -20.57 2.23 15.02
N LEU A 111 -20.75 3.53 14.78
CA LEU A 111 -20.13 4.61 15.55
C LEU A 111 -20.56 4.65 17.03
N GLU A 112 -21.70 4.06 17.39
CA GLU A 112 -22.22 4.03 18.76
C GLU A 112 -21.79 2.75 19.51
N GLY A 113 -21.91 1.59 18.85
CA GLY A 113 -21.70 0.27 19.48
C GLY A 113 -20.31 -0.34 19.27
N ASN A 114 -19.54 0.11 18.28
CA ASN A 114 -18.23 -0.46 17.94
C ASN A 114 -17.09 0.55 18.14
N PRO A 115 -16.27 0.40 19.20
CA PRO A 115 -15.13 1.30 19.45
C PRO A 115 -14.09 1.35 18.33
N ASN A 116 -13.95 0.30 17.51
CA ASN A 116 -13.02 0.29 16.39
C ASN A 116 -13.47 1.18 15.22
N ASP A 117 -14.77 1.48 15.15
CA ASP A 117 -15.34 2.39 14.16
C ASP A 117 -15.25 3.86 14.61
N ALA A 118 -14.73 4.12 15.82
CA ALA A 118 -14.41 5.45 16.28
C ALA A 118 -13.20 6.03 15.53
N THR A 119 -13.05 7.35 15.60
CA THR A 119 -11.95 8.05 14.93
C THR A 119 -10.73 8.13 15.82
N PHE A 120 -9.61 7.64 15.31
CA PHE A 120 -8.33 7.60 15.99
C PHE A 120 -7.41 8.70 15.49
N SER A 121 -6.62 9.27 16.40
CA SER A 121 -5.49 10.11 16.01
C SER A 121 -4.48 9.30 15.20
N GLY A 122 -3.79 9.94 14.25
CA GLY A 122 -2.76 9.25 13.48
C GLY A 122 -1.53 8.85 14.29
N ASP A 123 -0.59 8.24 13.58
CA ASP A 123 0.64 7.70 14.13
C ASP A 123 1.45 8.79 14.85
N ARG A 124 2.17 8.39 15.91
CA ARG A 124 3.17 9.25 16.54
C ARG A 124 4.56 8.84 16.08
N ILE A 125 5.28 9.81 15.54
CA ILE A 125 6.60 9.59 14.94
C ILE A 125 7.70 10.32 15.70
N LEU A 126 8.91 9.78 15.66
CA LEU A 126 10.14 10.47 16.02
C LEU A 126 10.85 10.97 14.76
N VAL A 127 11.30 12.21 14.82
CA VAL A 127 12.03 12.89 13.74
C VAL A 127 13.44 13.20 14.23
N SER A 128 14.44 12.70 13.51
CA SER A 128 15.85 13.01 13.73
C SER A 128 16.20 14.35 13.10
N LYS A 129 16.53 15.35 13.93
CA LYS A 129 17.01 16.66 13.46
C LYS A 129 18.45 16.56 12.94
N PHE A 130 19.26 15.69 13.54
CA PHE A 130 20.66 15.51 13.15
C PHE A 130 20.84 14.99 11.73
N SER A 131 19.95 14.13 11.25
CA SER A 131 20.03 13.56 9.91
C SER A 131 20.12 14.63 8.82
N TYR A 132 19.40 15.75 8.99
CA TYR A 132 19.47 16.89 8.08
C TYR A 132 20.20 18.10 8.69
N ALA A 133 20.83 17.98 9.85
CA ALA A 133 21.77 19.00 10.30
C ALA A 133 23.16 18.76 9.68
N PHE A 134 23.56 17.49 9.58
CA PHE A 134 24.89 17.08 9.11
C PHE A 134 24.86 16.29 7.79
N GLY A 135 23.70 15.74 7.42
CA GLY A 135 23.50 15.03 6.15
C GLY A 135 22.68 15.82 5.13
N LYS A 136 22.63 15.30 3.91
CA LYS A 136 21.69 15.73 2.87
C LYS A 136 20.55 14.71 2.82
N PRO A 137 19.30 15.14 2.52
CA PRO A 137 18.21 14.21 2.25
C PRO A 137 18.56 13.25 1.12
N GLU A 138 18.20 11.99 1.31
CA GLU A 138 18.24 11.00 0.24
C GLU A 138 16.88 10.92 -0.46
N ARG A 139 16.89 10.48 -1.72
CA ARG A 139 15.64 10.24 -2.43
C ARG A 139 14.84 9.17 -1.69
N PHE A 140 13.54 9.41 -1.64
CA PHE A 140 12.56 8.66 -0.89
C PHE A 140 12.67 8.75 0.64
N ASP A 141 13.49 9.64 1.21
CA ASP A 141 13.38 9.90 2.65
C ASP A 141 12.01 10.48 3.03
N VAL A 142 11.47 10.07 4.18
CA VAL A 142 10.34 10.76 4.79
C VAL A 142 10.85 11.99 5.55
N GLY A 143 10.81 13.15 4.89
CA GLY A 143 11.29 14.43 5.41
C GLY A 143 10.19 15.23 6.10
N VAL A 144 10.56 15.90 7.20
CA VAL A 144 9.74 16.88 7.90
C VAL A 144 10.28 18.28 7.60
N PHE A 145 9.39 19.19 7.24
CA PHE A 145 9.76 20.56 6.88
C PHE A 145 8.65 21.56 7.18
N LYS A 146 9.01 22.84 7.31
CA LYS A 146 8.05 23.93 7.46
C LYS A 146 7.40 24.23 6.11
N ASN A 147 6.06 24.34 6.08
CA ASN A 147 5.32 24.69 4.87
C ASN A 147 5.82 26.06 4.34
N PRO A 148 6.31 26.15 3.09
CA PRO A 148 6.83 27.39 2.52
C PRO A 148 5.80 28.55 2.50
N GLY A 149 4.51 28.24 2.39
CA GLY A 149 3.44 29.25 2.43
C GLY A 149 2.99 29.63 3.84
N ASN A 150 3.31 28.81 4.86
CA ASN A 150 2.97 29.07 6.25
C ASN A 150 3.94 28.33 7.19
N ALA A 151 5.01 29.01 7.62
CA ALA A 151 6.07 28.41 8.41
C ALA A 151 5.65 27.94 9.84
N LYS A 152 4.42 28.23 10.28
CA LYS A 152 3.85 27.71 11.54
C LYS A 152 3.38 26.26 11.41
N GLN A 153 3.20 25.76 10.18
CA GLN A 153 2.72 24.42 9.91
C GLN A 153 3.87 23.54 9.42
N ASN A 154 4.05 22.38 10.05
CA ASN A 154 5.00 21.37 9.58
C ASN A 154 4.29 20.38 8.66
N TYR A 155 4.95 20.03 7.57
CA TYR A 155 4.56 18.98 6.65
C TYR A 155 5.55 17.82 6.72
N ILE A 156 5.01 16.63 6.46
CA ILE A 156 5.76 15.38 6.43
C ILE A 156 5.44 14.75 5.08
N LYS A 157 6.47 14.59 4.25
CA LYS A 157 6.36 14.08 2.88
C LYS A 157 7.59 13.26 2.52
N ARG A 158 7.47 12.47 1.47
CA ARG A 158 8.58 11.79 0.84
C ARG A 158 9.36 12.76 -0.04
N ILE A 159 10.66 12.89 0.17
CA ILE A 159 11.56 13.69 -0.67
C ILE A 159 11.79 12.93 -1.96
N VAL A 160 11.19 13.38 -3.04
CA VAL A 160 11.24 12.72 -4.35
C VAL A 160 12.25 13.38 -5.27
N GLY A 161 12.37 14.71 -5.26
CA GLY A 161 13.39 15.45 -6.01
C GLY A 161 14.47 16.02 -5.10
N LEU A 162 15.70 15.98 -5.59
CA LEU A 162 16.92 16.47 -4.97
C LEU A 162 17.40 17.75 -5.71
N PRO A 163 18.42 18.46 -5.20
CA PRO A 163 18.96 19.63 -5.90
C PRO A 163 19.62 19.29 -7.23
N ASN A 164 19.56 20.22 -8.19
CA ASN A 164 20.20 20.17 -9.51
C ASN A 164 19.72 18.99 -10.39
N GLU A 165 18.40 18.80 -10.44
CA GLU A 165 17.77 17.82 -11.31
C GLU A 165 16.34 18.23 -11.68
N THR A 166 15.79 17.59 -12.69
CA THR A 166 14.37 17.67 -13.05
C THR A 166 13.66 16.36 -12.70
N VAL A 167 12.55 16.45 -11.98
CA VAL A 167 11.61 15.34 -11.72
C VAL A 167 10.48 15.39 -12.74
N GLN A 168 10.19 14.29 -13.41
CA GLN A 168 9.03 14.10 -14.27
C GLN A 168 8.08 13.09 -13.61
N ILE A 169 6.79 13.43 -13.55
CA ILE A 169 5.71 12.51 -13.16
C ILE A 169 4.93 12.17 -14.42
N THR A 170 4.86 10.88 -14.79
CA THR A 170 4.08 10.42 -15.94
C THR A 170 3.64 8.96 -15.71
N ASN A 171 2.40 8.64 -16.10
CA ASN A 171 1.81 7.30 -15.99
C ASN A 171 1.87 6.66 -14.58
N GLY A 172 1.93 7.47 -13.52
CA GLY A 172 2.07 6.99 -12.16
C GLY A 172 3.51 6.87 -11.67
N ASP A 173 4.48 6.91 -12.57
CA ASP A 173 5.90 6.74 -12.30
C ASP A 173 6.63 8.07 -12.14
N LEU A 174 7.81 7.98 -11.53
CA LEU A 174 8.72 9.09 -11.32
C LEU A 174 9.99 8.90 -12.13
N TYR A 175 10.38 9.90 -12.91
CA TYR A 175 11.64 9.90 -13.66
C TYR A 175 12.48 11.11 -13.27
N ILE A 176 13.80 10.93 -13.24
CA ILE A 176 14.78 11.91 -12.84
C ILE A 176 15.74 12.17 -13.98
N ARG A 177 16.00 13.44 -14.27
CA ARG A 177 17.08 13.89 -15.15
C ARG A 177 17.99 14.84 -14.37
N PRO A 178 19.19 14.40 -13.95
CA PRO A 178 20.18 15.30 -13.37
C PRO A 178 20.57 16.42 -14.33
N ASP A 179 20.97 17.58 -13.80
CA ASP A 179 21.46 18.67 -14.62
C ASP A 179 22.70 18.23 -15.43
N GLY A 180 22.71 18.56 -16.72
CA GLY A 180 23.74 18.11 -17.66
C GLY A 180 23.50 16.73 -18.28
N SER A 181 22.53 15.95 -17.78
CA SER A 181 22.04 14.75 -18.47
C SER A 181 21.00 15.11 -19.53
N GLN A 182 20.96 14.36 -20.63
CA GLN A 182 19.90 14.47 -21.64
C GLN A 182 18.69 13.60 -21.29
N ASP A 183 18.92 12.46 -20.63
CA ASP A 183 17.91 11.42 -20.47
C ASP A 183 17.31 11.39 -19.08
N PHE A 184 15.99 11.19 -19.03
CA PHE A 184 15.24 10.83 -17.84
C PHE A 184 15.43 9.34 -17.52
N LYS A 185 15.68 9.00 -16.26
CA LYS A 185 15.74 7.63 -15.75
C LYS A 185 14.72 7.42 -14.63
N ILE A 186 14.09 6.25 -14.58
CA ILE A 186 13.07 5.96 -13.56
C ILE A 186 13.67 5.99 -12.15
N ALA A 187 12.93 6.53 -11.19
CA ALA A 187 13.33 6.64 -9.80
C ALA A 187 12.95 5.37 -9.02
N ARG A 188 13.89 4.44 -8.87
CA ARG A 188 13.62 3.13 -8.27
C ARG A 188 13.66 3.10 -6.75
N LYS A 189 12.73 2.36 -6.14
CA LYS A 189 12.71 2.07 -4.70
C LYS A 189 13.66 0.92 -4.35
N GLN A 190 14.93 1.26 -4.15
CA GLN A 190 16.02 0.29 -3.96
C GLN A 190 15.82 -0.71 -2.78
N GLN A 191 15.27 -0.26 -1.65
CA GLN A 191 15.15 -1.13 -0.47
C GLN A 191 13.78 -1.82 -0.42
N LEU A 192 13.75 -3.14 -0.21
CA LEU A 192 12.49 -3.90 -0.05
C LEU A 192 11.57 -3.27 1.01
N SER A 193 12.11 -2.84 2.15
CA SER A 193 11.31 -2.21 3.19
C SER A 193 10.66 -0.90 2.75
N LYS A 194 11.35 -0.09 1.92
CA LYS A 194 10.79 1.12 1.29
C LYS A 194 9.66 0.75 0.34
N LEU A 195 9.93 -0.21 -0.55
CA LEU A 195 8.97 -0.74 -1.53
C LEU A 195 7.68 -1.20 -0.83
N LEU A 196 7.79 -2.15 0.11
CA LEU A 196 6.64 -2.69 0.85
C LEU A 196 5.93 -1.64 1.71
N SER A 197 6.63 -0.63 2.22
CA SER A 197 6.01 0.45 3.01
C SER A 197 5.11 1.37 2.19
N MET A 198 5.21 1.31 0.87
CA MET A 198 4.46 2.10 -0.11
C MET A 198 3.49 1.26 -0.95
N SER A 199 3.61 -0.08 -0.94
CA SER A 199 2.69 -0.98 -1.64
C SER A 199 1.28 -0.94 -1.07
N HIS A 200 0.28 -1.05 -1.96
CA HIS A 200 -1.13 -1.09 -1.59
C HIS A 200 -1.73 -2.46 -1.88
N LEU A 201 -2.55 -2.95 -0.94
CA LEU A 201 -3.26 -4.22 -1.10
C LEU A 201 -4.30 -4.14 -2.23
N VAL A 202 -4.23 -5.10 -3.15
CA VAL A 202 -5.24 -5.35 -4.19
C VAL A 202 -6.09 -6.56 -3.82
N HIS A 203 -5.46 -7.63 -3.32
CA HIS A 203 -6.09 -8.90 -3.00
C HIS A 203 -5.37 -9.64 -1.90
N ASP A 204 -6.12 -10.32 -1.05
CA ASP A 204 -5.58 -11.32 -0.13
C ASP A 204 -6.44 -12.59 -0.18
N SER A 205 -5.83 -13.72 -0.56
CA SER A 205 -6.55 -14.99 -0.67
C SER A 205 -6.92 -15.61 0.68
N ALA A 206 -6.32 -15.16 1.78
CA ALA A 206 -6.69 -15.59 3.14
C ALA A 206 -8.07 -15.07 3.57
N HIS A 207 -8.60 -14.06 2.88
CA HIS A 207 -9.84 -13.39 3.24
C HIS A 207 -10.90 -13.63 2.14
N GLN A 208 -11.92 -14.43 2.44
CA GLN A 208 -12.99 -14.77 1.49
C GLN A 208 -14.36 -14.50 2.11
N SER A 209 -15.29 -13.97 1.31
CA SER A 209 -16.66 -13.75 1.78
C SER A 209 -17.48 -15.02 1.67
N LYS A 210 -18.05 -15.45 2.79
CA LYS A 210 -18.96 -16.60 2.83
C LYS A 210 -20.18 -16.36 1.95
N GLU A 211 -20.75 -15.16 2.01
CA GLU A 211 -21.95 -14.81 1.24
C GLU A 211 -21.72 -14.91 -0.25
N LEU A 212 -20.57 -14.41 -0.74
CA LEU A 212 -20.21 -14.53 -2.15
C LEU A 212 -19.94 -15.97 -2.57
N LEU A 213 -19.22 -16.75 -1.76
CA LEU A 213 -18.96 -18.17 -2.03
C LEU A 213 -20.27 -18.97 -2.07
N ASP A 214 -21.14 -18.77 -1.08
CA ASP A 214 -22.46 -19.39 -1.02
C ASP A 214 -23.33 -18.96 -2.20
N ALA A 215 -23.21 -17.73 -2.69
CA ALA A 215 -23.93 -17.25 -3.88
C ALA A 215 -23.36 -17.81 -5.19
N GLY A 216 -22.17 -18.43 -5.19
CA GLY A 216 -21.51 -18.96 -6.37
C GLY A 216 -20.67 -17.93 -7.13
N TRP A 217 -20.19 -16.86 -6.47
CA TRP A 217 -19.23 -15.94 -7.07
C TRP A 217 -17.91 -16.64 -7.39
N PRO A 218 -17.28 -16.41 -8.57
CA PRO A 218 -16.03 -17.08 -8.91
C PRO A 218 -14.89 -16.66 -7.99
N LEU A 219 -13.97 -17.60 -7.71
CA LEU A 219 -12.70 -17.25 -7.08
C LEU A 219 -11.90 -16.36 -8.03
N ARG A 220 -11.08 -15.45 -7.49
CA ARG A 220 -10.24 -14.59 -8.33
C ARG A 220 -9.03 -15.31 -8.90
N TRP A 221 -8.57 -16.36 -8.25
CA TRP A 221 -7.53 -17.24 -8.75
C TRP A 221 -8.20 -18.45 -9.36
N GLN A 222 -8.09 -18.59 -10.68
CA GLN A 222 -8.77 -19.63 -11.44
C GLN A 222 -7.75 -20.38 -12.31
N PRO A 223 -7.92 -21.70 -12.50
CA PRO A 223 -7.17 -22.44 -13.50
C PRO A 223 -7.42 -21.82 -14.87
N TRP A 224 -6.43 -21.77 -15.74
CA TRP A 224 -6.57 -21.18 -17.08
C TRP A 224 -5.59 -21.81 -18.07
N ASP A 225 -6.04 -21.94 -19.32
CA ASP A 225 -5.24 -22.26 -20.49
C ASP A 225 -5.55 -21.21 -21.59
N GLU A 226 -4.64 -21.03 -22.54
CA GLU A 226 -4.84 -20.09 -23.65
C GLU A 226 -6.13 -20.38 -24.43
N GLY A 227 -6.93 -19.34 -24.70
CA GLY A 227 -8.22 -19.47 -25.37
C GLY A 227 -9.35 -20.05 -24.51
N ALA A 228 -9.10 -20.42 -23.25
CA ALA A 228 -10.12 -21.00 -22.38
C ALA A 228 -11.21 -19.96 -22.03
N THR A 229 -12.47 -20.35 -22.21
CA THR A 229 -13.66 -19.57 -21.79
C THR A 229 -14.24 -20.03 -20.45
N SER A 230 -13.72 -21.14 -19.91
CA SER A 230 -14.05 -21.70 -18.60
C SER A 230 -12.83 -22.40 -17.99
N PRO A 231 -12.74 -22.52 -16.65
CA PRO A 231 -11.67 -23.27 -15.99
C PRO A 231 -11.46 -24.67 -16.55
N PRO A 232 -10.24 -25.02 -17.01
CA PRO A 232 -9.93 -26.37 -17.51
C PRO A 232 -10.04 -27.42 -16.38
N GLU A 233 -10.66 -28.57 -16.68
CA GLU A 233 -10.86 -29.65 -15.71
C GLU A 233 -9.55 -30.39 -15.37
N ASN A 234 -8.62 -30.50 -16.33
CA ASN A 234 -7.32 -31.16 -16.18
C ASN A 234 -6.22 -30.18 -15.74
N SER A 235 -6.50 -29.38 -14.70
CA SER A 235 -5.59 -28.34 -14.20
C SER A 235 -5.72 -28.22 -12.68
N TRP A 236 -5.34 -27.06 -12.14
CA TRP A 236 -5.48 -26.71 -10.74
C TRP A 236 -6.92 -26.95 -10.22
N LYS A 237 -7.03 -27.52 -9.03
CA LYS A 237 -8.29 -27.71 -8.30
C LYS A 237 -8.34 -26.68 -7.18
N THR A 238 -9.23 -25.71 -7.31
CA THR A 238 -9.37 -24.61 -6.34
C THR A 238 -10.49 -24.86 -5.35
N ARG A 239 -10.27 -24.54 -4.08
CA ARG A 239 -11.29 -24.53 -3.01
C ARG A 239 -11.09 -23.30 -2.15
N ALA A 240 -12.19 -22.74 -1.64
CA ALA A 240 -12.13 -21.67 -0.66
C ALA A 240 -13.22 -21.81 0.41
N ASP A 241 -12.92 -21.27 1.58
CA ASP A 241 -13.86 -20.98 2.66
C ASP A 241 -13.41 -19.70 3.39
N THR A 242 -14.03 -19.37 4.51
CA THR A 242 -13.68 -18.16 5.29
C THR A 242 -12.27 -18.17 5.87
N GLY A 243 -11.61 -19.33 5.91
CA GLY A 243 -10.21 -19.48 6.32
C GLY A 243 -9.20 -19.23 5.19
N GLY A 244 -9.67 -19.06 3.95
CA GLY A 244 -8.84 -18.71 2.80
C GLY A 244 -9.10 -19.57 1.57
N MET A 245 -8.25 -19.42 0.57
CA MET A 245 -8.25 -20.21 -0.66
C MET A 245 -7.06 -21.17 -0.68
N THR A 246 -7.31 -22.38 -1.18
CA THR A 246 -6.28 -23.37 -1.53
C THR A 246 -6.43 -23.79 -2.99
N ALA A 247 -5.33 -23.99 -3.69
CA ALA A 247 -5.32 -24.55 -5.04
C ALA A 247 -4.31 -25.70 -5.12
N LYS A 248 -4.73 -26.85 -5.65
CA LYS A 248 -3.89 -28.05 -5.75
C LYS A 248 -3.72 -28.49 -7.18
N ILE A 249 -2.52 -28.95 -7.53
CA ILE A 249 -2.23 -29.59 -8.80
C ILE A 249 -1.52 -30.92 -8.57
N ASP A 250 -1.96 -31.95 -9.28
CA ASP A 250 -1.40 -33.30 -9.19
C ASP A 250 -0.11 -33.41 -10.05
N ALA A 251 0.81 -34.30 -9.65
CA ALA A 251 2.07 -34.54 -10.37
C ALA A 251 1.84 -35.11 -11.78
N GLY A 252 2.85 -34.97 -12.65
CA GLY A 252 2.86 -35.60 -13.98
C GLY A 252 2.32 -34.73 -15.13
N GLN A 253 2.11 -33.43 -14.91
CA GLN A 253 1.87 -32.49 -16.00
C GLN A 253 3.21 -32.15 -16.67
N SER A 254 3.43 -32.62 -17.90
CA SER A 254 4.63 -32.27 -18.67
C SER A 254 4.63 -30.81 -19.14
N GLU A 255 3.43 -30.24 -19.30
CA GLU A 255 3.22 -28.85 -19.67
C GLU A 255 2.91 -28.00 -18.43
N THR A 256 3.34 -26.73 -18.43
CA THR A 256 3.00 -25.78 -17.38
C THR A 256 1.49 -25.54 -17.35
N ARG A 257 0.87 -25.79 -16.19
CA ARG A 257 -0.54 -25.48 -15.93
C ARG A 257 -0.65 -24.22 -15.12
N TRP A 258 -1.47 -23.27 -15.59
CA TRP A 258 -1.55 -21.94 -15.01
C TRP A 258 -2.74 -21.78 -14.07
N LEU A 259 -2.47 -21.12 -12.94
CA LEU A 259 -3.46 -20.50 -12.09
C LEU A 259 -3.34 -18.98 -12.27
N ARG A 260 -4.39 -18.34 -12.77
CA ARG A 260 -4.38 -16.92 -13.17
C ARG A 260 -5.27 -16.07 -12.28
N TYR A 261 -4.83 -14.85 -12.00
CA TYR A 261 -5.55 -13.86 -11.19
C TYR A 261 -6.46 -12.99 -12.05
N TYR A 262 -7.76 -13.14 -11.88
CA TYR A 262 -8.79 -12.28 -12.43
C TYR A 262 -9.18 -11.25 -11.38
N HIS A 263 -8.86 -9.98 -11.65
CA HIS A 263 -9.20 -8.89 -10.74
C HIS A 263 -10.70 -8.57 -10.83
N ASP A 264 -11.54 -9.46 -10.31
CA ASP A 264 -12.98 -9.33 -10.38
C ASP A 264 -13.59 -9.03 -9.01
N TRP A 265 -14.44 -8.02 -8.92
CA TRP A 265 -15.18 -7.71 -7.71
C TRP A 265 -16.69 -7.62 -7.96
N PRO A 266 -17.49 -8.11 -7.00
CA PRO A 266 -18.94 -8.03 -7.09
C PRO A 266 -19.43 -6.58 -7.17
N GLY A 267 -20.34 -6.33 -8.12
CA GLY A 267 -21.12 -5.10 -8.16
C GLY A 267 -22.21 -5.09 -7.08
N THR A 268 -22.91 -3.97 -6.94
CA THR A 268 -23.99 -3.82 -5.94
C THR A 268 -25.06 -4.90 -6.07
N ASP A 269 -25.53 -5.22 -7.29
CA ASP A 269 -26.52 -6.28 -7.54
C ASP A 269 -26.04 -7.67 -7.09
N ALA A 270 -24.77 -8.00 -7.35
CA ALA A 270 -24.19 -9.26 -6.92
C ALA A 270 -24.12 -9.35 -5.38
N TRP A 271 -23.74 -8.26 -4.71
CA TRP A 271 -23.77 -8.17 -3.25
C TRP A 271 -25.18 -8.25 -2.68
N ASP A 272 -26.15 -7.59 -3.29
CA ASP A 272 -27.55 -7.63 -2.85
C ASP A 272 -28.10 -9.05 -2.94
N LYS A 273 -27.86 -9.75 -4.06
CA LYS A 273 -28.25 -11.16 -4.21
C LYS A 273 -27.56 -12.05 -3.19
N ALA A 274 -26.24 -11.94 -3.04
CA ALA A 274 -25.46 -12.73 -2.10
C ALA A 274 -25.93 -12.55 -0.65
N ARG A 275 -26.18 -11.30 -0.22
CA ARG A 275 -26.69 -10.99 1.13
C ARG A 275 -28.09 -11.53 1.39
N ASN A 276 -28.89 -11.72 0.33
CA ASN A 276 -30.22 -12.32 0.40
C ASN A 276 -30.22 -13.85 0.16
N GLY A 277 -29.04 -14.48 0.11
CA GLY A 277 -28.91 -15.93 -0.11
C GLY A 277 -29.33 -16.39 -1.53
N ILE A 278 -29.38 -15.46 -2.48
CA ILE A 278 -29.75 -15.73 -3.87
C ILE A 278 -28.50 -16.18 -4.65
N LYS A 279 -28.60 -17.33 -5.31
CA LYS A 279 -27.55 -17.86 -6.19
C LYS A 279 -27.36 -16.95 -7.42
N LEU A 280 -26.12 -16.80 -7.84
CA LEU A 280 -25.72 -16.02 -9.01
C LEU A 280 -25.63 -16.95 -10.22
N ASP A 281 -26.78 -17.20 -10.85
CA ASP A 281 -26.93 -18.15 -11.97
C ASP A 281 -26.05 -17.83 -13.20
N ASN A 282 -25.47 -16.62 -13.26
CA ASN A 282 -24.63 -16.12 -14.36
C ASN A 282 -23.27 -15.57 -13.88
N ALA A 283 -22.69 -16.14 -12.83
CA ALA A 283 -21.31 -15.86 -12.44
C ALA A 283 -20.39 -16.18 -13.64
N ARG A 284 -19.87 -15.16 -14.32
CA ARG A 284 -19.01 -15.33 -15.50
C ARG A 284 -17.58 -15.58 -15.04
N PRO A 285 -17.03 -16.81 -15.18
CA PRO A 285 -15.60 -17.00 -14.96
C PRO A 285 -14.84 -16.07 -15.92
N TYR A 286 -13.63 -15.71 -15.53
CA TYR A 286 -12.75 -14.85 -16.33
C TYR A 286 -13.28 -13.46 -16.67
N ARG A 287 -14.28 -12.95 -15.95
CA ARG A 287 -14.59 -11.52 -16.02
C ARG A 287 -13.39 -10.74 -15.52
N VAL A 288 -12.93 -9.78 -16.31
CA VAL A 288 -11.75 -8.98 -16.01
C VAL A 288 -12.13 -7.53 -15.69
N LEU A 289 -11.41 -6.95 -14.73
CA LEU A 289 -11.37 -5.51 -14.50
C LEU A 289 -9.89 -5.12 -14.32
N PRO A 290 -9.50 -3.88 -14.62
CA PRO A 290 -8.11 -3.48 -14.51
C PRO A 290 -7.77 -3.27 -13.03
N ILE A 291 -6.54 -3.60 -12.63
CA ILE A 291 -6.01 -3.15 -11.33
C ILE A 291 -5.81 -1.63 -11.41
N THR A 292 -6.35 -0.92 -10.42
CA THR A 292 -6.31 0.55 -10.38
C THR A 292 -5.67 1.08 -9.11
N ASP A 293 -5.51 2.40 -9.06
CA ASP A 293 -5.06 3.17 -7.91
C ASP A 293 -6.07 3.20 -6.74
N PHE A 294 -7.15 2.39 -6.76
CA PHE A 294 -8.03 2.24 -5.62
C PHE A 294 -7.23 1.94 -4.35
N TYR A 295 -7.59 2.62 -3.26
CA TYR A 295 -6.94 2.46 -1.96
C TYR A 295 -7.99 2.62 -0.86
N ALA A 296 -8.12 1.63 0.03
CA ALA A 296 -9.14 1.62 1.08
C ALA A 296 -9.05 2.81 2.04
N TYR A 297 -7.86 3.41 2.20
CA TYR A 297 -7.70 4.63 2.99
C TYR A 297 -8.51 5.81 2.43
N ASN A 298 -8.79 5.79 1.12
CA ASN A 298 -9.63 6.78 0.43
C ASN A 298 -11.05 6.26 0.18
N GLY A 299 -11.36 5.03 0.61
CA GLY A 299 -12.63 4.35 0.42
C GLY A 299 -13.66 4.66 1.51
N TYR A 300 -13.62 5.84 2.11
CA TYR A 300 -14.62 6.30 3.09
C TYR A 300 -15.89 6.83 2.41
N LEU A 301 -17.01 6.68 3.12
CA LEU A 301 -18.33 7.18 2.78
C LEU A 301 -18.76 8.14 3.89
N THR A 302 -19.12 9.36 3.51
CA THR A 302 -19.31 10.47 4.44
C THR A 302 -20.66 11.13 4.30
N VAL A 303 -21.13 11.72 5.39
CA VAL A 303 -22.33 12.55 5.45
C VAL A 303 -22.06 13.81 6.27
N PRO A 304 -22.85 14.89 6.09
CA PRO A 304 -22.78 16.04 6.98
C PRO A 304 -23.02 15.65 8.44
N ARG A 305 -22.30 16.29 9.35
CA ARG A 305 -22.29 16.00 10.79
C ARG A 305 -23.68 16.08 11.41
N TRP A 306 -24.49 17.05 10.98
CA TRP A 306 -25.87 17.24 11.45
C TRP A 306 -26.83 16.13 11.02
N LYS A 307 -26.42 15.17 10.19
CA LYS A 307 -27.18 13.92 9.94
C LYS A 307 -26.89 12.82 10.97
N VAL A 308 -25.87 13.00 11.80
CA VAL A 308 -25.42 11.99 12.78
C VAL A 308 -25.50 12.53 14.21
N TYR A 309 -25.09 13.78 14.42
CA TYR A 309 -24.99 14.41 15.74
C TYR A 309 -25.85 15.67 15.86
N ASP A 310 -26.32 15.97 17.07
CA ASP A 310 -26.88 17.27 17.44
C ASP A 310 -25.79 18.33 17.70
N GLU A 311 -26.21 19.54 18.08
CA GLU A 311 -25.30 20.66 18.39
C GLU A 311 -24.39 20.41 19.61
N GLN A 312 -24.83 19.54 20.52
CA GLN A 312 -24.09 19.13 21.72
C GLN A 312 -23.15 17.94 21.43
N GLY A 313 -23.16 17.42 20.20
CA GLY A 313 -22.34 16.29 19.77
C GLY A 313 -22.87 14.93 20.22
N GLN A 314 -24.13 14.84 20.65
CA GLN A 314 -24.81 13.57 20.94
C GLN A 314 -25.40 12.99 19.66
N PHE A 315 -25.54 11.66 19.58
CA PHE A 315 -26.18 11.02 18.44
C PHE A 315 -27.65 11.43 18.32
N LEU A 316 -28.12 11.68 17.10
CA LEU A 316 -29.52 11.97 16.85
C LEU A 316 -30.38 10.74 17.11
N SER A 317 -31.58 10.95 17.68
CA SER A 317 -32.56 9.87 17.88
C SER A 317 -33.07 9.24 16.58
N SER A 318 -32.87 9.89 15.43
CA SER A 318 -33.18 9.38 14.09
C SER A 318 -32.03 8.59 13.46
N TYR A 319 -30.79 8.77 13.93
CA TYR A 319 -29.63 8.04 13.42
C TYR A 319 -29.71 6.58 13.88
N ARG A 320 -29.33 5.66 13.00
CA ARG A 320 -29.27 4.22 13.27
C ARG A 320 -27.86 3.73 12.99
N SER A 321 -27.04 3.70 14.02
CA SER A 321 -25.64 3.26 13.95
C SER A 321 -25.51 1.83 13.43
N GLY A 322 -24.52 1.57 12.57
CA GLY A 322 -24.27 0.26 11.96
C GLY A 322 -25.33 -0.23 10.96
N GLN A 323 -26.40 0.55 10.71
CA GLN A 323 -27.46 0.20 9.76
C GLN A 323 -27.16 0.72 8.34
N SER A 324 -27.98 0.30 7.38
CA SER A 324 -27.85 0.67 5.97
C SER A 324 -27.59 2.16 5.75
N LEU A 325 -26.65 2.46 4.85
CA LEU A 325 -26.32 3.83 4.43
C LEU A 325 -27.48 4.53 3.69
N SER A 326 -28.47 3.77 3.21
CA SER A 326 -29.69 4.33 2.60
C SER A 326 -30.47 5.24 3.55
N GLN A 327 -30.29 5.12 4.87
CA GLN A 327 -30.88 6.03 5.86
C GLN A 327 -30.55 7.51 5.61
N PHE A 328 -29.44 7.78 4.91
CA PHE A 328 -28.98 9.14 4.62
C PHE A 328 -29.46 9.69 3.26
N GLY A 329 -30.09 8.85 2.43
CA GLY A 329 -30.38 9.13 1.02
C GLY A 329 -29.11 9.11 0.19
N ASP A 330 -28.32 10.18 0.28
CA ASP A 330 -27.04 10.33 -0.41
C ASP A 330 -25.86 10.30 0.57
N VAL A 331 -24.81 9.57 0.18
CA VAL A 331 -23.50 9.54 0.83
C VAL A 331 -22.44 10.07 -0.13
N GLN A 332 -21.48 10.82 0.38
CA GLN A 332 -20.34 11.31 -0.39
C GLN A 332 -19.18 10.33 -0.27
N GLN A 333 -18.69 9.84 -1.41
CA GLN A 333 -17.47 9.04 -1.46
C GLN A 333 -16.23 9.94 -1.41
N GLY A 334 -15.12 9.43 -0.86
CA GLY A 334 -13.81 10.11 -0.86
C GLY A 334 -13.24 10.39 -2.26
N ALA A 335 -11.93 10.70 -2.33
CA ALA A 335 -11.28 11.26 -3.52
C ALA A 335 -11.48 10.51 -4.85
N TYR A 336 -11.88 9.23 -4.86
CA TYR A 336 -12.25 8.51 -6.09
C TYR A 336 -13.49 7.64 -5.95
N SER A 337 -14.02 7.28 -7.12
CA SER A 337 -15.00 6.23 -7.31
C SER A 337 -14.58 4.91 -6.65
N ARG A 338 -15.56 4.01 -6.45
CA ARG A 338 -15.32 2.63 -5.97
C ARG A 338 -14.27 1.86 -6.80
N MET A 339 -13.96 2.32 -8.01
CA MET A 339 -13.07 1.64 -8.96
C MET A 339 -11.65 2.23 -8.99
N GLY A 340 -11.34 3.31 -8.26
CA GLY A 340 -10.16 4.12 -8.58
C GLY A 340 -10.36 4.91 -9.89
N ALA A 341 -9.30 5.50 -10.40
CA ALA A 341 -9.33 6.27 -11.65
C ALA A 341 -8.13 6.02 -12.57
N HIS A 342 -7.04 5.43 -12.08
CA HIS A 342 -5.83 5.22 -12.87
C HIS A 342 -5.47 3.74 -12.87
N TRP A 343 -5.17 3.18 -14.04
CA TRP A 343 -4.65 1.81 -14.15
C TRP A 343 -3.23 1.74 -13.57
N VAL A 344 -2.92 0.63 -12.88
CA VAL A 344 -1.61 0.37 -12.30
C VAL A 344 -1.13 -1.01 -12.76
N GLY A 345 -0.08 -1.03 -13.58
CA GLY A 345 0.57 -2.26 -14.06
C GLY A 345 1.76 -2.72 -13.21
N ASP A 346 2.23 -1.88 -12.28
CA ASP A 346 3.32 -2.23 -11.38
C ASP A 346 2.81 -3.06 -10.22
N LEU A 347 3.12 -4.36 -10.26
CA LEU A 347 2.50 -5.38 -9.42
C LEU A 347 3.55 -6.21 -8.66
N LEU A 348 3.14 -6.70 -7.50
CA LEU A 348 3.88 -7.62 -6.66
C LEU A 348 2.93 -8.74 -6.23
N MET A 349 3.39 -9.98 -6.34
CA MET A 349 2.73 -11.13 -5.73
C MET A 349 3.55 -11.65 -4.54
N GLU A 350 2.86 -11.98 -3.46
CA GLU A 350 3.39 -12.80 -2.37
C GLU A 350 2.65 -14.14 -2.41
N ILE A 351 3.36 -15.26 -2.44
CA ILE A 351 2.77 -16.60 -2.52
C ILE A 351 3.38 -17.53 -1.47
N ASN A 352 2.53 -18.39 -0.90
CA ASN A 352 2.96 -19.55 -0.14
C ASN A 352 2.57 -20.82 -0.91
N ILE A 353 3.57 -21.58 -1.32
CA ILE A 353 3.39 -22.81 -2.08
C ILE A 353 4.15 -23.96 -1.42
N GLU A 354 3.52 -25.12 -1.37
CA GLU A 354 4.10 -26.38 -0.89
C GLU A 354 4.19 -27.33 -2.08
N THR A 355 5.31 -28.01 -2.25
CA THR A 355 5.52 -28.96 -3.35
C THR A 355 5.84 -30.35 -2.80
N GLU A 356 5.49 -31.39 -3.54
CA GLU A 356 5.96 -32.75 -3.23
C GLU A 356 7.41 -32.93 -3.71
N PRO A 357 8.19 -33.86 -3.12
CA PRO A 357 9.51 -34.19 -3.62
C PRO A 357 9.45 -34.66 -5.07
N GLY A 358 10.36 -34.19 -5.92
CA GLY A 358 10.40 -34.57 -7.33
C GLY A 358 11.21 -33.60 -8.18
N GLU A 359 10.96 -33.64 -9.48
CA GLU A 359 11.52 -32.73 -10.47
C GLU A 359 10.38 -31.88 -11.05
N GLY A 360 10.64 -30.60 -11.29
CA GLY A 360 9.63 -29.69 -11.84
C GLY A 360 10.10 -28.24 -11.84
N ALA A 361 9.21 -27.37 -12.29
CA ALA A 361 9.44 -25.94 -12.34
C ALA A 361 8.24 -25.15 -11.83
N LEU A 362 8.54 -23.98 -11.28
CA LEU A 362 7.57 -22.96 -10.90
C LEU A 362 7.75 -21.74 -11.81
N ASP A 363 6.69 -21.37 -12.51
CA ASP A 363 6.64 -20.20 -13.37
C ASP A 363 5.81 -19.08 -12.72
N LEU A 364 6.38 -17.89 -12.60
CA LEU A 364 5.71 -16.70 -12.09
C LEU A 364 5.61 -15.68 -13.23
N MET A 365 4.42 -15.10 -13.40
CA MET A 365 4.18 -14.12 -14.45
C MET A 365 3.47 -12.90 -13.91
N LEU A 366 4.01 -11.72 -14.23
CA LEU A 366 3.35 -10.42 -14.09
C LEU A 366 3.16 -9.82 -15.47
N VAL A 367 2.04 -9.16 -15.73
CA VAL A 367 1.76 -8.49 -17.01
C VAL A 367 1.63 -6.99 -16.77
N ARG A 368 2.33 -6.20 -17.59
CA ARG A 368 2.15 -4.75 -17.71
C ARG A 368 2.19 -4.36 -19.18
N ALA A 369 1.15 -3.66 -19.63
CA ALA A 369 1.04 -3.13 -20.98
C ALA A 369 1.20 -4.20 -22.08
N GLY A 370 0.55 -5.34 -21.86
CA GLY A 370 0.61 -6.52 -22.73
C GLY A 370 1.95 -7.25 -22.75
N VAL A 371 2.95 -6.80 -21.97
CA VAL A 371 4.26 -7.43 -21.85
C VAL A 371 4.28 -8.32 -20.61
N GLU A 372 4.77 -9.53 -20.78
CA GLU A 372 4.87 -10.54 -19.74
C GLU A 372 6.26 -10.55 -19.12
N TYR A 373 6.33 -10.33 -17.82
CA TYR A 373 7.53 -10.35 -17.00
C TYR A 373 7.54 -11.65 -16.21
N ARG A 374 8.45 -12.55 -16.58
CA ARG A 374 8.43 -13.94 -16.14
C ARG A 374 9.64 -14.26 -15.27
N CYS A 375 9.43 -15.12 -14.29
CA CYS A 375 10.46 -15.79 -13.52
C CYS A 375 10.19 -17.29 -13.50
N THR A 376 11.11 -18.10 -14.02
CA THR A 376 11.03 -19.57 -13.94
C THR A 376 12.05 -20.06 -12.92
N ILE A 377 11.60 -20.83 -11.94
CA ILE A 377 12.45 -21.47 -10.93
C ILE A 377 12.46 -22.97 -11.22
N ASP A 378 13.63 -23.52 -11.55
CA ASP A 378 13.85 -24.96 -11.60
C ASP A 378 13.94 -25.48 -10.16
N LEU A 379 12.99 -26.32 -9.75
CA LEU A 379 12.90 -26.82 -8.37
C LEU A 379 13.89 -27.95 -8.07
N THR A 380 14.63 -28.41 -9.08
CA THR A 380 15.69 -29.41 -8.97
C THR A 380 17.03 -28.73 -8.73
N SER A 381 17.42 -27.80 -9.60
CA SER A 381 18.69 -27.07 -9.47
C SER A 381 18.61 -25.90 -8.50
N GLY A 382 17.43 -25.28 -8.38
CA GLY A 382 17.21 -24.02 -7.69
C GLY A 382 17.50 -22.78 -8.54
N ASP A 383 17.75 -22.93 -9.84
CA ASP A 383 18.07 -21.81 -10.72
C ASP A 383 16.80 -21.02 -11.04
N ALA A 384 16.83 -19.72 -10.79
CA ALA A 384 15.79 -18.78 -11.20
C ALA A 384 16.24 -18.02 -12.44
N THR A 385 15.41 -17.99 -13.49
CA THR A 385 15.66 -17.27 -14.74
C THR A 385 14.58 -16.22 -14.97
N LEU A 386 14.98 -14.98 -15.25
CA LEU A 386 14.07 -13.87 -15.55
C LEU A 386 13.96 -13.63 -17.06
N LYS A 387 12.78 -13.23 -17.54
CA LYS A 387 12.54 -12.85 -18.94
C LYS A 387 11.49 -11.74 -19.07
N ILE A 388 11.62 -10.94 -20.13
CA ILE A 388 10.62 -9.95 -20.56
C ILE A 388 10.13 -10.37 -21.96
N VAL A 389 8.87 -10.75 -22.08
CA VAL A 389 8.29 -11.37 -23.28
C VAL A 389 7.14 -10.51 -23.82
N ASP A 390 7.19 -10.15 -25.10
CA ASP A 390 6.17 -9.38 -25.83
C ASP A 390 5.75 -10.17 -27.07
N GLY A 391 4.75 -11.05 -26.91
CA GLY A 391 4.39 -12.05 -27.92
C GLY A 391 5.60 -12.95 -28.26
N ASP A 392 6.00 -12.95 -29.53
CA ASP A 392 7.16 -13.74 -29.99
C ASP A 392 8.51 -13.06 -29.73
N LYS A 393 8.52 -11.85 -29.16
CA LYS A 393 9.75 -11.07 -28.90
C LYS A 393 10.19 -11.21 -27.46
N GLN A 394 11.51 -11.21 -27.24
CA GLN A 394 12.11 -11.09 -25.91
C GLN A 394 12.90 -9.79 -25.82
N HIS A 395 12.62 -8.98 -24.80
CA HIS A 395 13.30 -7.71 -24.56
C HIS A 395 14.53 -7.91 -23.65
N PRO A 396 15.61 -7.14 -23.88
CA PRO A 396 16.80 -7.19 -23.04
C PRO A 396 16.58 -6.44 -21.71
N PHE A 397 17.32 -6.86 -20.69
CA PHE A 397 17.54 -6.07 -19.48
C PHE A 397 18.65 -5.03 -19.72
N ASP A 398 18.80 -4.09 -18.80
CA ASP A 398 19.87 -3.09 -18.85
C ASP A 398 21.25 -3.75 -18.75
N PRO A 399 22.26 -3.25 -19.50
CA PRO A 399 23.63 -3.70 -19.29
C PRO A 399 24.18 -3.22 -17.93
N PRO A 400 25.26 -3.85 -17.42
CA PRO A 400 25.96 -3.35 -16.24
C PRO A 400 26.34 -1.87 -16.38
N ALA A 401 26.26 -1.13 -15.28
CA ALA A 401 26.53 0.31 -15.29
C ALA A 401 27.89 0.65 -15.90
N GLY A 402 27.90 1.54 -16.89
CA GLY A 402 29.12 1.97 -17.59
C GLY A 402 29.61 0.99 -18.67
N GLN A 403 28.87 -0.07 -18.98
CA GLN A 403 29.15 -0.99 -20.07
C GLN A 403 28.06 -0.87 -21.14
N ALA A 404 28.44 -0.60 -22.39
CA ALA A 404 27.55 -0.84 -23.51
C ALA A 404 27.61 -2.34 -23.84
N SER A 405 26.47 -2.96 -24.14
CA SER A 405 26.46 -4.29 -24.75
C SER A 405 26.19 -4.14 -26.23
N ASP A 406 27.09 -4.63 -27.06
CA ASP A 406 26.87 -4.76 -28.51
C ASP A 406 26.00 -5.98 -28.86
N ASP A 407 25.72 -6.85 -27.88
CA ASP A 407 24.86 -8.03 -28.01
C ASP A 407 23.65 -7.96 -27.05
N PRO A 408 22.48 -7.51 -27.52
CA PRO A 408 21.25 -7.51 -26.74
C PRO A 408 20.77 -8.91 -26.35
N ALA A 409 21.08 -9.96 -27.12
CA ALA A 409 20.64 -11.32 -26.80
C ALA A 409 21.31 -11.83 -25.52
N ALA A 410 22.55 -11.42 -25.28
CA ALA A 410 23.27 -11.69 -24.04
C ALA A 410 22.65 -11.00 -22.81
N LEU A 411 21.67 -10.09 -22.96
CA LEU A 411 21.02 -9.39 -21.85
C LEU A 411 19.60 -9.88 -21.56
N GLN A 412 19.12 -10.93 -22.23
CA GLN A 412 17.70 -11.30 -22.20
C GLN A 412 17.29 -12.21 -21.03
N SER A 413 18.23 -12.91 -20.39
CA SER A 413 17.92 -13.93 -19.38
C SER A 413 18.89 -13.91 -18.19
N PRO A 414 18.74 -12.97 -17.23
CA PRO A 414 19.42 -13.02 -15.93
C PRO A 414 19.13 -14.33 -15.21
N VAL A 415 20.15 -14.92 -14.60
CA VAL A 415 20.04 -16.16 -13.82
C VAL A 415 20.55 -15.93 -12.40
N GLY A 416 19.82 -16.42 -11.40
CA GLY A 416 20.16 -16.32 -9.98
C GLY A 416 19.96 -17.65 -9.27
N GLN A 417 20.76 -17.92 -8.24
CA GLN A 417 20.62 -19.14 -7.44
C GLN A 417 19.62 -18.92 -6.30
N THR A 418 18.69 -19.86 -6.12
CA THR A 418 17.71 -19.82 -5.02
C THR A 418 17.86 -21.01 -4.07
N THR A 419 17.23 -20.90 -2.90
CA THR A 419 17.06 -21.98 -1.92
C THR A 419 15.84 -22.86 -2.20
N ALA A 420 14.93 -22.43 -3.08
CA ALA A 420 13.70 -23.16 -3.38
C ALA A 420 14.00 -24.55 -3.96
N ARG A 421 13.42 -25.61 -3.40
CA ARG A 421 13.53 -26.98 -3.89
C ARG A 421 12.18 -27.70 -3.83
N ALA A 422 12.02 -28.71 -4.67
CA ALA A 422 10.86 -29.60 -4.62
C ALA A 422 10.82 -30.36 -3.28
N GLY A 423 9.62 -30.50 -2.70
CA GLY A 423 9.43 -31.12 -1.38
C GLY A 423 9.32 -30.12 -0.23
N ASP A 424 9.58 -28.83 -0.47
CA ASP A 424 9.56 -27.80 0.55
C ASP A 424 8.29 -26.94 0.50
N ARG A 425 8.06 -26.25 1.62
CA ARG A 425 7.20 -25.07 1.70
C ARG A 425 8.05 -23.84 1.37
N ILE A 426 7.61 -23.06 0.39
CA ILE A 426 8.37 -21.95 -0.18
C ILE A 426 7.51 -20.69 -0.07
N ASP A 427 8.05 -19.66 0.60
CA ASP A 427 7.48 -18.31 0.59
C ASP A 427 8.17 -17.48 -0.50
N ILE A 428 7.40 -16.98 -1.46
CA ILE A 428 7.95 -16.28 -2.62
C ILE A 428 7.36 -14.89 -2.72
N ARG A 429 8.21 -13.90 -3.01
CA ARG A 429 7.78 -12.60 -3.53
C ARG A 429 8.36 -12.39 -4.91
N PHE A 430 7.53 -11.94 -5.84
CA PHE A 430 7.98 -11.53 -7.16
C PHE A 430 7.33 -10.20 -7.52
N SER A 431 8.15 -9.22 -7.89
CA SER A 431 7.69 -7.87 -8.21
C SER A 431 8.20 -7.39 -9.54
N ASN A 432 7.36 -6.59 -10.20
CA ASN A 432 7.75 -5.73 -11.30
C ASN A 432 7.35 -4.28 -10.97
N TYR A 433 8.20 -3.56 -10.23
CA TYR A 433 7.99 -2.17 -9.85
C TYR A 433 9.12 -1.31 -10.41
N ASP A 434 8.80 -0.09 -10.84
CA ASP A 434 9.78 0.90 -11.30
C ASP A 434 10.77 0.37 -12.37
N ASP A 435 10.29 -0.45 -13.31
CA ASP A 435 11.11 -1.13 -14.33
C ASP A 435 12.28 -1.94 -13.74
N GLU A 436 11.99 -2.79 -12.75
CA GLU A 436 12.92 -3.72 -12.13
C GLU A 436 12.22 -5.00 -11.68
N LEU A 437 12.74 -6.15 -12.12
CA LEU A 437 12.30 -7.45 -11.64
C LEU A 437 13.09 -7.86 -10.41
N ARG A 438 12.37 -8.26 -9.35
CA ARG A 438 13.00 -8.73 -8.11
C ARG A 438 12.28 -9.96 -7.58
N LEU A 439 13.07 -10.89 -7.06
CA LEU A 439 12.62 -12.17 -6.52
C LEU A 439 13.13 -12.31 -5.08
N TRP A 440 12.26 -12.72 -4.18
CA TRP A 440 12.65 -13.14 -2.83
C TRP A 440 12.12 -14.55 -2.56
N ILE A 441 12.96 -15.36 -1.92
CA ILE A 441 12.63 -16.71 -1.46
C ILE A 441 12.87 -16.75 0.05
N ASP A 442 11.83 -17.13 0.81
CA ASP A 442 11.83 -17.21 2.27
C ASP A 442 12.28 -15.91 2.98
N GLY A 443 12.03 -14.78 2.32
CA GLY A 443 12.36 -13.43 2.80
C GLY A 443 13.70 -12.90 2.33
N ASP A 444 14.58 -13.74 1.79
CA ASP A 444 15.88 -13.35 1.27
C ASP A 444 15.80 -13.00 -0.21
N GLU A 445 16.47 -11.91 -0.59
CA GLU A 445 16.50 -11.46 -1.99
C GLU A 445 17.45 -12.31 -2.82
N VAL A 446 16.97 -12.76 -3.98
CA VAL A 446 17.78 -13.51 -4.94
C VAL A 446 18.63 -12.53 -5.74
N LEU A 447 19.95 -12.73 -5.69
CA LEU A 447 20.89 -12.00 -6.51
C LEU A 447 21.05 -12.70 -7.87
N PHE A 448 20.90 -11.94 -8.94
CA PHE A 448 21.09 -12.41 -10.31
C PHE A 448 22.50 -12.07 -10.80
N ASP A 449 22.98 -12.83 -11.78
CA ASP A 449 24.31 -12.70 -12.38
C ASP A 449 24.52 -11.40 -13.18
N ARG A 450 23.45 -10.63 -13.40
CA ARG A 450 23.44 -9.35 -14.12
C ARG A 450 22.25 -8.47 -13.66
N PRO A 451 22.18 -7.20 -14.08
CA PRO A 451 21.06 -6.33 -13.72
C PRO A 451 19.71 -6.93 -14.12
N THR A 452 18.71 -6.70 -13.28
CA THR A 452 17.30 -7.06 -13.51
C THR A 452 16.43 -5.83 -13.78
N THR A 453 17.08 -4.67 -13.94
CA THR A 453 16.46 -3.42 -14.37
C THR A 453 16.30 -3.41 -15.87
N TYR A 454 15.33 -2.64 -16.36
CA TYR A 454 15.11 -2.41 -17.78
C TYR A 454 14.54 -1.01 -18.01
N ASP A 455 14.30 -0.61 -19.26
CA ASP A 455 13.62 0.65 -19.59
C ASP A 455 12.43 0.35 -20.50
N SER A 456 11.23 0.33 -19.93
CA SER A 456 10.00 0.00 -20.69
C SER A 456 9.79 0.90 -21.90
N ARG A 457 10.32 2.14 -21.85
CA ARG A 457 10.20 3.14 -22.93
C ARG A 457 11.00 2.76 -24.17
N SER A 458 11.90 1.77 -24.10
CA SER A 458 12.62 1.26 -25.27
C SER A 458 11.75 0.37 -26.16
N TYR A 459 10.59 -0.10 -25.68
CA TYR A 459 9.67 -0.97 -26.43
C TYR A 459 8.17 -0.64 -26.25
N ARG A 460 7.81 0.31 -25.39
CA ARG A 460 6.47 0.89 -25.29
C ARG A 460 6.55 2.40 -25.29
N THR A 461 5.83 3.04 -26.21
CA THR A 461 5.59 4.48 -26.12
C THR A 461 4.69 4.79 -24.92
N ARG A 462 4.61 6.07 -24.57
CA ARG A 462 3.77 6.54 -23.46
C ARG A 462 2.29 6.21 -23.64
N GLU A 463 1.80 6.23 -24.87
CA GLU A 463 0.43 5.87 -25.24
C GLU A 463 0.20 4.35 -25.26
N GLU A 464 1.25 3.57 -25.55
CA GLU A 464 1.23 2.10 -25.50
C GLU A 464 1.41 1.55 -24.08
N ASP A 465 1.88 2.34 -23.10
CA ASP A 465 1.92 1.94 -21.69
C ASP A 465 0.52 2.03 -21.05
N ARG A 466 -0.38 1.16 -21.50
CA ARG A 466 -1.81 1.09 -21.15
C ARG A 466 -2.22 -0.38 -21.00
N PRO A 467 -3.36 -0.73 -20.40
CA PRO A 467 -3.76 -2.13 -20.33
C PRO A 467 -4.13 -2.70 -21.72
N TYR A 468 -3.78 -3.97 -21.93
CA TYR A 468 -4.12 -4.79 -23.09
C TYR A 468 -4.95 -5.99 -22.64
N TRP A 469 -5.87 -6.40 -23.51
CA TRP A 469 -6.73 -7.56 -23.29
C TRP A 469 -7.17 -8.13 -24.62
N THR A 470 -7.20 -9.46 -24.73
CA THR A 470 -7.92 -10.19 -25.78
C THR A 470 -8.74 -11.32 -25.14
N ALA A 471 -9.68 -11.88 -25.91
CA ALA A 471 -10.47 -13.03 -25.44
C ALA A 471 -9.61 -14.29 -25.29
N GLU A 472 -8.56 -14.43 -26.10
CA GLU A 472 -7.66 -15.58 -26.14
C GLU A 472 -6.61 -15.52 -25.03
N ASN A 473 -6.04 -14.33 -24.76
CA ASN A 473 -5.10 -14.10 -23.67
C ASN A 473 -5.50 -12.81 -22.92
N PRO A 474 -6.03 -12.92 -21.69
CA PRO A 474 -6.54 -11.76 -20.97
C PRO A 474 -5.49 -10.71 -20.59
N LEU A 475 -4.18 -11.01 -20.70
CA LEU A 475 -3.07 -10.07 -20.44
C LEU A 475 -3.30 -9.21 -19.18
N ASP A 476 -3.39 -7.88 -19.31
CA ASP A 476 -3.59 -6.94 -18.19
C ASP A 476 -4.96 -7.09 -17.50
N GLY A 477 -5.92 -7.76 -18.14
CA GLY A 477 -7.18 -8.16 -17.53
C GLY A 477 -7.03 -9.31 -16.52
N ALA A 478 -5.97 -10.11 -16.63
CA ALA A 478 -5.62 -11.12 -15.64
C ALA A 478 -4.09 -11.15 -15.43
N PRO A 479 -3.52 -10.10 -14.79
CA PRO A 479 -2.11 -9.74 -14.95
C PRO A 479 -1.14 -10.55 -14.09
N LEU A 480 -1.61 -11.53 -13.31
CA LEU A 480 -0.74 -12.40 -12.52
C LEU A 480 -1.04 -13.86 -12.81
N ALA A 481 -0.01 -14.68 -12.94
CA ALA A 481 -0.16 -16.12 -13.07
C ALA A 481 0.94 -16.89 -12.34
N ILE A 482 0.56 -18.06 -11.84
CA ILE A 482 1.43 -19.04 -11.20
C ILE A 482 1.29 -20.34 -12.00
N GLY A 483 2.39 -20.79 -12.59
CA GLY A 483 2.46 -22.00 -13.39
C GLY A 483 3.27 -23.07 -12.68
N VAL A 484 2.85 -24.32 -12.76
CA VAL A 484 3.63 -25.47 -12.26
C VAL A 484 3.69 -26.53 -13.35
N SER A 485 4.87 -27.16 -13.49
CA SER A 485 5.10 -28.32 -14.35
C SER A 485 5.95 -29.37 -13.63
N GLY A 486 5.78 -30.64 -13.98
CA GLY A 486 6.55 -31.78 -13.47
C GLY A 486 6.18 -32.25 -12.05
N VAL A 487 5.87 -31.33 -11.14
CA VAL A 487 5.69 -31.60 -9.71
C VAL A 487 4.26 -31.36 -9.22
N ALA A 488 3.82 -32.09 -8.20
CA ALA A 488 2.59 -31.78 -7.48
C ALA A 488 2.81 -30.56 -6.57
N ALA A 489 1.81 -29.68 -6.48
CA ALA A 489 1.91 -28.50 -5.65
C ALA A 489 0.56 -28.12 -5.01
N THR A 490 0.65 -27.50 -3.82
CA THR A 490 -0.46 -26.87 -3.12
C THR A 490 -0.13 -25.41 -2.85
N LEU A 491 -0.90 -24.51 -3.43
CA LEU A 491 -0.89 -23.09 -3.14
C LEU A 491 -1.85 -22.80 -1.99
N ASN A 492 -1.34 -22.24 -0.89
CA ASN A 492 -2.12 -22.00 0.33
C ASN A 492 -2.46 -20.52 0.54
N HIS A 493 -1.67 -19.62 -0.02
CA HIS A 493 -1.87 -18.18 0.15
C HIS A 493 -1.32 -17.42 -1.05
N VAL A 494 -2.08 -16.43 -1.51
CA VAL A 494 -1.61 -15.43 -2.46
C VAL A 494 -2.12 -14.06 -2.09
N ARG A 495 -1.19 -13.12 -2.05
CA ARG A 495 -1.46 -11.71 -1.91
C ARG A 495 -1.02 -10.96 -3.15
N VAL A 496 -1.88 -10.05 -3.63
CA VAL A 496 -1.57 -9.16 -4.75
C VAL A 496 -1.46 -7.75 -4.20
N LEU A 497 -0.34 -7.13 -4.48
CA LEU A 497 -0.04 -5.75 -4.13
C LEU A 497 0.27 -4.98 -5.40
N ARG A 498 -0.04 -3.69 -5.39
CA ARG A 498 0.36 -2.77 -6.46
C ARG A 498 1.27 -1.68 -5.92
N ASP A 499 2.05 -1.10 -6.81
CA ASP A 499 2.81 0.09 -6.47
C ASP A 499 1.88 1.31 -6.32
N LYS A 500 2.44 2.38 -5.79
CA LYS A 500 1.81 3.68 -5.66
C LYS A 500 1.76 4.40 -7.01
N TYR A 501 0.58 4.93 -7.35
CA TYR A 501 0.41 5.80 -8.50
C TYR A 501 0.66 7.28 -8.14
N TYR A 502 1.71 7.89 -8.71
CA TYR A 502 1.92 9.33 -8.63
C TYR A 502 1.10 10.07 -9.69
N ILE A 503 0.04 10.74 -9.23
CA ILE A 503 -0.82 11.54 -10.12
C ILE A 503 -0.06 12.79 -10.57
N ALA A 504 0.13 12.94 -11.88
CA ALA A 504 0.57 14.20 -12.47
C ALA A 504 -0.61 15.19 -12.43
N LEU A 505 -0.38 16.41 -11.95
CA LEU A 505 -1.39 17.48 -11.90
C LEU A 505 -0.98 18.63 -12.82
N PRO A 506 -1.94 19.41 -13.36
CA PRO A 506 -1.62 20.72 -13.94
C PRO A 506 -0.87 21.58 -12.92
N LYS A 507 0.17 22.30 -13.33
CA LYS A 507 0.95 23.19 -12.44
C LYS A 507 0.11 24.24 -11.71
N GLN A 508 -1.02 24.65 -12.29
CA GLN A 508 -1.93 25.62 -11.69
C GLN A 508 -2.92 24.99 -10.70
N SER A 509 -2.94 23.66 -10.58
CA SER A 509 -3.87 22.97 -9.69
C SER A 509 -3.59 23.29 -8.23
N ARG A 510 -4.69 23.39 -7.48
CA ARG A 510 -4.67 23.55 -6.03
C ARG A 510 -5.09 22.25 -5.38
N TYR A 511 -4.51 21.94 -4.22
CA TYR A 511 -5.03 20.88 -3.36
C TYR A 511 -6.56 21.06 -3.16
N GLY A 512 -7.32 19.96 -3.28
CA GLY A 512 -8.80 19.97 -3.27
C GLY A 512 -9.47 20.13 -4.65
N SER A 513 -8.71 20.30 -5.74
CA SER A 513 -9.25 20.21 -7.12
C SER A 513 -9.50 18.75 -7.52
N ALA A 514 -10.04 18.46 -8.71
CA ALA A 514 -10.12 17.07 -9.18
C ALA A 514 -8.71 16.49 -9.40
N PHE A 515 -8.26 15.59 -8.51
CA PHE A 515 -6.96 14.91 -8.62
C PHE A 515 -7.07 13.77 -9.62
N ASN A 516 -6.84 14.03 -10.90
CA ASN A 516 -6.60 12.97 -11.88
C ASN A 516 -5.47 13.37 -12.81
N ASP A 517 -4.95 12.42 -13.59
CA ASP A 517 -3.90 12.70 -14.56
C ASP A 517 -4.44 13.12 -15.95
N TYR A 518 -5.76 13.09 -16.18
CA TYR A 518 -6.34 13.27 -17.50
C TYR A 518 -6.54 14.75 -17.88
N SER A 519 -6.00 15.18 -19.02
CA SER A 519 -6.26 16.49 -19.63
C SER A 519 -7.61 16.52 -20.34
N SER A 520 -8.31 17.66 -20.26
CA SER A 520 -9.52 17.94 -21.02
C SER A 520 -9.27 18.14 -22.52
N ASP A 521 -8.03 18.42 -22.93
CA ASP A 521 -7.68 18.83 -24.29
C ASP A 521 -7.90 17.73 -25.34
N HIS A 522 -8.01 16.47 -24.89
CA HIS A 522 -8.25 15.32 -25.76
C HIS A 522 -9.74 15.04 -26.01
N GLY A 523 -10.64 15.91 -25.53
CA GLY A 523 -12.10 15.76 -25.67
C GLY A 523 -12.66 14.55 -24.92
N VAL A 524 -11.91 14.01 -23.96
CA VAL A 524 -12.33 12.90 -23.11
C VAL A 524 -13.00 13.46 -21.87
N ALA A 525 -14.21 12.97 -21.55
CA ALA A 525 -14.82 13.25 -20.27
C ALA A 525 -13.97 12.61 -19.17
N ASN A 526 -13.26 13.44 -18.41
CA ASN A 526 -12.37 13.02 -17.32
C ASN A 526 -13.06 13.03 -15.95
N ASP A 527 -14.40 12.93 -15.95
CA ASP A 527 -15.16 12.73 -14.72
C ASP A 527 -15.04 11.27 -14.25
N PRO A 528 -15.12 11.01 -12.93
CA PRO A 528 -14.90 9.67 -12.39
C PRO A 528 -15.82 8.58 -12.95
N ARG A 529 -17.05 8.91 -13.37
CA ARG A 529 -18.00 7.92 -13.90
C ARG A 529 -17.62 7.51 -15.31
N SER A 530 -17.21 8.47 -16.14
CA SER A 530 -16.77 8.19 -17.51
C SER A 530 -15.48 7.39 -17.53
N VAL A 531 -14.50 7.75 -16.68
CA VAL A 531 -13.26 6.97 -16.52
C VAL A 531 -13.57 5.55 -16.03
N GLY A 532 -14.40 5.41 -14.98
CA GLY A 532 -14.78 4.09 -14.46
C GLY A 532 -15.48 3.20 -15.49
N ARG A 533 -16.28 3.79 -16.40
CA ARG A 533 -16.94 3.05 -17.49
C ARG A 533 -15.93 2.49 -18.49
N ILE A 534 -14.97 3.30 -18.93
CA ILE A 534 -13.91 2.88 -19.87
C ILE A 534 -13.04 1.81 -19.22
N LEU A 535 -12.62 2.03 -17.97
CA LEU A 535 -11.80 1.05 -17.25
C LEU A 535 -12.57 -0.26 -17.02
N GLY A 536 -13.87 -0.20 -16.73
CA GLY A 536 -14.71 -1.38 -16.55
C GLY A 536 -15.05 -2.15 -17.82
N ASN A 537 -14.64 -1.69 -19.00
CA ASN A 537 -14.87 -2.37 -20.27
C ASN A 537 -13.55 -2.61 -21.03
N PRO A 538 -12.97 -3.83 -20.96
CA PRO A 538 -11.69 -4.17 -21.57
C PRO A 538 -11.62 -3.94 -23.09
N GLU A 539 -12.74 -4.12 -23.79
CA GLU A 539 -12.84 -3.87 -25.23
C GLU A 539 -12.55 -2.40 -25.60
N ASP A 540 -12.78 -1.47 -24.67
CA ASP A 540 -12.53 -0.04 -24.89
C ASP A 540 -11.06 0.34 -24.69
N TRP A 541 -10.24 -0.49 -24.03
CA TRP A 541 -8.86 -0.15 -23.67
C TRP A 541 -7.98 0.08 -24.90
N GLY A 542 -8.22 -0.63 -26.00
CA GLY A 542 -7.45 -0.47 -27.24
C GLY A 542 -7.79 0.77 -28.06
N THR A 543 -9.00 1.32 -27.90
CA THR A 543 -9.58 2.32 -28.81
C THR A 543 -9.84 3.67 -28.15
N THR A 544 -9.86 3.71 -26.83
CA THR A 544 -10.13 4.93 -26.07
C THR A 544 -9.00 5.97 -26.19
N LYS A 545 -9.39 7.25 -26.20
CA LYS A 545 -8.45 8.39 -26.12
C LYS A 545 -7.96 8.68 -24.70
N LEU A 546 -8.47 7.96 -23.70
CA LEU A 546 -8.15 8.16 -22.28
C LEU A 546 -6.63 8.12 -22.02
N TRP A 547 -5.92 7.21 -22.67
CA TRP A 547 -4.49 7.01 -22.45
C TRP A 547 -3.62 8.16 -22.96
N ALA A 548 -3.98 8.70 -24.14
CA ALA A 548 -3.36 9.90 -24.68
C ALA A 548 -3.68 11.14 -23.82
N ALA A 549 -4.82 11.13 -23.12
CA ALA A 549 -5.22 12.21 -22.23
C ALA A 549 -4.42 12.26 -20.91
N ARG A 550 -3.70 11.20 -20.52
CA ARG A 550 -2.84 11.26 -19.33
C ARG A 550 -1.86 12.42 -19.47
N ARG A 551 -1.51 13.08 -18.37
CA ARG A 551 -0.55 14.20 -18.32
C ARG A 551 0.84 13.72 -17.94
N SER A 552 1.85 14.46 -18.39
CA SER A 552 3.23 14.36 -17.92
C SER A 552 3.61 15.73 -17.36
N GLN A 553 4.22 15.77 -16.18
CA GLN A 553 4.57 17.02 -15.53
C GLN A 553 5.99 17.02 -14.99
N GLU A 554 6.76 18.03 -15.41
CA GLU A 554 8.14 18.25 -14.98
C GLU A 554 8.27 19.37 -13.93
N TYR A 555 9.17 19.14 -12.97
CA TYR A 555 9.53 20.05 -11.88
C TYR A 555 11.07 20.10 -11.76
N THR A 556 11.65 21.26 -12.04
CA THR A 556 13.11 21.47 -11.98
C THR A 556 13.50 22.04 -10.63
N MET A 557 14.51 21.46 -9.99
CA MET A 557 15.04 21.86 -8.69
C MET A 557 16.40 22.54 -8.86
N ASP A 558 16.51 23.79 -8.43
CA ASP A 558 17.81 24.46 -8.33
C ASP A 558 18.59 23.96 -7.10
N GLU A 559 19.80 24.48 -6.91
CA GLU A 559 20.61 24.21 -5.73
C GLU A 559 19.83 24.48 -4.43
N GLY A 560 19.88 23.51 -3.52
CA GLY A 560 19.18 23.58 -2.23
C GLY A 560 17.67 23.43 -2.28
N GLN A 561 17.06 23.12 -3.42
CA GLN A 561 15.63 22.85 -3.55
C GLN A 561 15.34 21.34 -3.54
N TYR A 562 14.21 20.95 -2.93
CA TYR A 562 13.76 19.57 -2.85
C TYR A 562 12.29 19.48 -3.24
N PHE A 563 11.90 18.37 -3.88
CA PHE A 563 10.53 18.13 -4.34
C PHE A 563 9.81 17.10 -3.45
N PRO A 564 8.96 17.52 -2.50
CA PRO A 564 8.26 16.61 -1.59
C PRO A 564 6.90 16.15 -2.14
N LEU A 565 6.63 14.84 -2.07
CA LEU A 565 5.35 14.21 -2.44
C LEU A 565 4.80 13.36 -1.29
N GLY A 566 3.47 13.29 -1.15
CA GLY A 566 2.83 12.39 -0.18
C GLY A 566 2.64 10.98 -0.72
N ASP A 567 2.60 9.99 0.17
CA ASP A 567 2.35 8.57 -0.15
C ASP A 567 0.92 8.22 -0.56
N ASN A 568 -0.03 9.08 -0.19
CA ASN A 568 -1.39 9.03 -0.68
C ASN A 568 -1.61 10.19 -1.67
N SER A 569 -1.25 9.95 -2.95
CA SER A 569 -1.25 10.96 -4.02
C SER A 569 -2.48 11.88 -4.04
N PRO A 570 -3.71 11.35 -3.93
CA PRO A 570 -4.94 12.14 -3.99
C PRO A 570 -5.24 13.01 -2.77
N GLU A 571 -4.85 12.53 -1.60
CA GLU A 571 -5.15 13.16 -0.31
C GLU A 571 -3.97 13.98 0.19
N SER A 572 -3.03 14.30 -0.70
CA SER A 572 -1.79 14.97 -0.35
C SER A 572 -1.73 16.41 -0.81
N ALA A 573 -1.74 17.32 0.17
CA ALA A 573 -1.38 18.73 -0.01
C ALA A 573 0.14 18.90 -0.15
N ASP A 574 0.73 18.32 -1.20
CA ASP A 574 2.16 18.35 -1.48
C ASP A 574 2.53 19.27 -2.63
N ALA A 575 3.83 19.28 -2.98
CA ALA A 575 4.41 20.22 -3.90
C ALA A 575 3.71 20.28 -5.26
N ARG A 576 3.02 19.22 -5.71
CA ARG A 576 2.26 19.24 -6.98
C ARG A 576 1.09 20.21 -6.96
N GLY A 577 0.45 20.37 -5.80
CA GLY A 577 -0.75 21.18 -5.61
C GLY A 577 -0.51 22.51 -4.91
N TRP A 578 0.75 22.91 -4.68
CA TRP A 578 1.09 24.20 -4.08
C TRP A 578 1.03 25.33 -5.11
N THR A 579 0.48 26.47 -4.71
CA THR A 579 0.45 27.67 -5.56
C THR A 579 1.81 28.36 -5.55
N GLY A 580 2.43 28.50 -6.73
CA GLY A 580 3.69 29.22 -6.90
C GLY A 580 4.91 28.29 -6.90
N LYS A 581 5.58 28.16 -5.76
CA LYS A 581 6.80 27.32 -5.65
C LYS A 581 6.41 25.87 -5.39
N HIS A 582 6.87 24.98 -6.26
CA HIS A 582 6.67 23.54 -6.15
C HIS A 582 7.85 22.85 -5.46
N PHE A 583 8.54 23.51 -4.53
CA PHE A 583 9.70 22.93 -3.86
C PHE A 583 9.78 23.42 -2.42
N VAL A 584 10.50 22.67 -1.59
CA VAL A 584 10.93 23.10 -0.26
C VAL A 584 12.42 23.46 -0.32
N PRO A 585 12.82 24.69 0.08
CA PRO A 585 14.22 25.04 0.19
C PRO A 585 14.85 24.40 1.43
N ARG A 586 16.17 24.20 1.37
CA ARG A 586 16.98 23.46 2.36
C ARG A 586 16.83 23.95 3.81
N ASP A 587 16.68 25.25 3.98
CA ASP A 587 16.56 25.93 5.28
C ASP A 587 15.21 25.67 5.98
N LEU A 588 14.20 25.22 5.24
CA LEU A 588 12.91 24.82 5.80
C LEU A 588 12.86 23.34 6.20
N LEU A 589 13.85 22.53 5.82
CA LEU A 589 13.94 21.14 6.25
C LEU A 589 14.27 21.05 7.74
N VAL A 590 13.44 20.32 8.49
CA VAL A 590 13.56 20.14 9.94
C VAL A 590 14.33 18.87 10.27
N GLY A 591 14.01 17.75 9.63
CA GLY A 591 14.64 16.46 9.94
C GLY A 591 14.01 15.28 9.20
N LYS A 592 14.59 14.10 9.39
CA LYS A 592 14.12 12.84 8.81
C LYS A 592 13.22 12.11 9.82
N ALA A 593 12.03 11.69 9.41
CA ALA A 593 11.20 10.80 10.21
C ALA A 593 11.85 9.41 10.25
N VAL A 594 12.07 8.86 11.44
CA VAL A 594 12.87 7.63 11.63
C VAL A 594 12.10 6.49 12.27
N PHE A 595 11.08 6.76 13.08
CA PHE A 595 10.42 5.70 13.85
C PHE A 595 8.95 6.04 14.19
N VAL A 596 8.06 5.07 14.04
CA VAL A 596 6.71 5.11 14.61
C VAL A 596 6.76 4.49 16.00
N PHE A 597 6.67 5.31 17.05
CA PHE A 597 6.86 4.86 18.43
C PHE A 597 5.58 4.58 19.19
N TRP A 598 4.45 5.11 18.72
CA TRP A 598 3.16 4.95 19.37
C TRP A 598 2.02 4.83 18.36
N PRO A 599 1.93 3.70 17.66
CA PRO A 599 0.80 3.40 16.78
C PRO A 599 -0.45 3.07 17.60
N HIS A 600 -1.61 3.39 17.05
CA HIS A 600 -2.90 3.10 17.69
C HIS A 600 -3.15 1.57 17.81
N PRO A 601 -3.70 1.09 18.94
CA PRO A 601 -4.12 -0.32 19.12
C PRO A 601 -5.17 -0.73 18.09
N TRP A 602 -5.00 -1.93 17.52
CA TRP A 602 -6.08 -2.61 16.80
C TRP A 602 -6.83 -3.46 17.82
N ASN A 603 -8.16 -3.33 17.94
CA ASN A 603 -8.98 -3.95 18.98
C ASN A 603 -8.56 -3.54 20.41
N THR A 604 -9.37 -2.68 21.04
CA THR A 604 -9.34 -2.42 22.50
C THR A 604 -9.21 -3.73 23.30
N PRO A 605 -8.49 -3.75 24.44
CA PRO A 605 -9.17 -3.29 25.66
C PRO A 605 -8.32 -2.53 26.67
N VAL A 606 -7.02 -2.29 26.46
CA VAL A 606 -6.21 -1.56 27.45
C VAL A 606 -6.08 -0.09 27.03
N PRO A 607 -6.73 0.84 27.74
CA PRO A 607 -6.49 2.27 27.54
C PRO A 607 -5.00 2.55 27.65
N PHE A 608 -4.45 3.37 26.75
CA PHE A 608 -3.06 3.82 26.77
C PHE A 608 -1.97 2.77 26.43
N THR A 609 -2.28 1.63 25.81
CA THR A 609 -1.25 0.73 25.25
C THR A 609 -1.09 0.91 23.74
N PRO A 610 0.14 1.12 23.22
CA PRO A 610 0.38 1.16 21.78
C PRO A 610 0.31 -0.26 21.18
N ASN A 611 0.05 -0.34 19.87
CA ASN A 611 0.20 -1.60 19.15
C ASN A 611 1.69 -1.89 18.88
N PHE A 612 2.35 -2.65 19.75
CA PHE A 612 3.78 -2.95 19.61
C PHE A 612 4.13 -3.59 18.25
N ARG A 613 3.23 -4.36 17.63
CA ARG A 613 3.46 -4.96 16.30
C ARG A 613 3.51 -3.93 15.16
N ARG A 614 3.00 -2.71 15.41
CA ARG A 614 3.01 -1.59 14.44
C ARG A 614 4.15 -0.60 14.70
N MET A 615 4.92 -0.77 15.78
CA MET A 615 6.12 0.02 15.98
C MET A 615 7.14 -0.39 14.93
N LYS A 616 7.63 0.57 14.14
CA LYS A 616 8.48 0.28 13.00
C LYS A 616 9.41 1.44 12.69
N LEU A 617 10.55 1.11 12.09
CA LEU A 617 11.38 2.10 11.42
C LEU A 617 10.61 2.66 10.22
N ILE A 618 10.81 3.95 9.98
CA ILE A 618 10.27 4.64 8.82
C ILE A 618 11.32 4.54 7.72
N HIS A 619 10.92 3.95 6.59
CA HIS A 619 11.79 3.70 5.44
C HIS A 619 11.51 4.69 4.31
#